data_AF-A0A975KH24-F1
#
_entry.id   AF-A0A975KH24-F1
#
_cell.length_a   1.000
_cell.length_b   1.000
_cell.length_c   1.000
_cell.angle_alpha   90.00
_cell.angle_beta   90.00
_cell.angle_gamma   90.00
#
_symmetry.space_group_name_H-M   'P 1'
#
loop_
_entity.id
_entity.type
_entity.pdbx_description
1 polymer ?
#
loop_
_entity_poly.entity_id
_entity_poly.type
_entity_poly.pdbx_seq_one_letter_code
_entity_poly.pdbx_strand_id
1 'polypeptide(L)'
;MADKRENEMQVVDNIDYLRAIKGNNSVLLPISKLIDQGDVVGYKGFQENDDLNNYKRNGVYGHSNTSTLNTVTNRPAGTVGEAVLLVLSCSNNYISQIYFNITENSISVRFLNYNLWTSWRKISFIS
;
A
#
# COMPACT_ATOMS: atom_id res chain seq x y z
N MET A 1 -5.13 -19.73 -12.84
CA MET A 1 -5.80 -20.88 -12.20
C MET A 1 -7.23 -20.95 -12.72
N ALA A 2 -7.59 -22.08 -13.33
CA ALA A 2 -8.96 -22.38 -13.75
C ALA A 2 -9.85 -22.58 -12.52
N ASP A 3 -11.11 -22.19 -12.63
CA ASP A 3 -12.10 -22.38 -11.57
C ASP A 3 -12.39 -23.88 -11.40
N LYS A 4 -12.52 -24.34 -10.15
CA LYS A 4 -12.77 -25.75 -9.81
C LYS A 4 -14.15 -25.90 -9.19
N ARG A 5 -14.81 -27.04 -9.44
CA ARG A 5 -16.08 -27.36 -8.76
C ARG A 5 -15.81 -27.76 -7.32
N GLU A 6 -16.76 -27.54 -6.44
CA GLU A 6 -16.63 -27.79 -4.98
C GLU A 6 -16.28 -29.25 -4.66
N ASN A 7 -16.85 -30.20 -5.42
CA ASN A 7 -16.56 -31.63 -5.31
C ASN A 7 -15.16 -32.03 -5.80
N GLU A 8 -14.39 -31.12 -6.38
CA GLU A 8 -13.05 -31.34 -6.93
C GLU A 8 -11.94 -30.71 -6.06
N MET A 9 -12.31 -30.06 -4.94
CA MET A 9 -11.35 -29.52 -3.97
C MET A 9 -11.10 -30.50 -2.83
N GLN A 10 -9.84 -30.92 -2.67
CA GLN A 10 -9.42 -31.86 -1.63
C GLN A 10 -9.36 -31.24 -0.21
N VAL A 11 -9.41 -29.91 -0.09
CA VAL A 11 -9.28 -29.19 1.20
C VAL A 11 -10.13 -27.91 1.15
N VAL A 12 -11.40 -28.00 1.55
CA VAL A 12 -12.32 -26.85 1.64
C VAL A 12 -12.17 -26.14 3.00
N ASP A 13 -11.64 -26.83 4.01
CA ASP A 13 -11.64 -26.37 5.41
C ASP A 13 -10.57 -25.31 5.75
N ASN A 14 -9.62 -25.02 4.84
CA ASN A 14 -8.45 -24.17 5.14
C ASN A 14 -8.25 -22.96 4.20
N ILE A 15 -9.22 -22.61 3.35
CA ILE A 15 -9.08 -21.49 2.40
C ILE A 15 -10.34 -20.63 2.43
N ASP A 16 -10.20 -19.32 2.60
CA ASP A 16 -11.31 -18.38 2.47
C ASP A 16 -11.72 -18.21 0.99
N TYR A 17 -12.99 -18.41 0.67
CA TYR A 17 -13.55 -18.27 -0.68
C TYR A 17 -14.96 -17.66 -0.65
N LEU A 18 -15.38 -17.09 -1.78
CA LEU A 18 -16.73 -16.61 -2.01
C LEU A 18 -17.46 -17.57 -2.96
N ARG A 19 -18.64 -18.03 -2.56
CA ARG A 19 -19.48 -18.94 -3.35
C ARG A 19 -20.46 -18.14 -4.20
N ALA A 20 -20.32 -18.22 -5.52
CA ALA A 20 -21.32 -17.71 -6.46
C ALA A 20 -22.31 -18.82 -6.82
N ILE A 21 -23.61 -18.54 -6.69
CA ILE A 21 -24.70 -19.49 -7.01
C ILE A 21 -25.60 -18.87 -8.08
N LYS A 22 -25.83 -19.60 -9.17
CA LYS A 22 -26.84 -19.25 -10.19
C LYS A 22 -27.64 -20.49 -10.57
N GLY A 23 -28.85 -20.62 -10.02
CA GLY A 23 -29.65 -21.84 -10.17
C GLY A 23 -28.92 -23.04 -9.58
N ASN A 24 -28.82 -24.14 -10.35
CA ASN A 24 -28.11 -25.36 -9.94
C ASN A 24 -26.58 -25.30 -10.14
N ASN A 25 -26.06 -24.16 -10.60
CA ASN A 25 -24.62 -23.98 -10.80
C ASN A 25 -24.02 -23.26 -9.58
N SER A 26 -22.93 -23.83 -9.05
CA SER A 26 -22.10 -23.17 -8.06
C SER A 26 -20.66 -23.04 -8.56
N VAL A 27 -20.06 -21.90 -8.30
CA VAL A 27 -18.64 -21.62 -8.55
C VAL A 27 -18.04 -21.05 -7.27
N LEU A 28 -16.83 -21.48 -6.94
CA LEU A 28 -16.05 -20.92 -5.85
C LEU A 28 -15.01 -19.97 -6.42
N LEU A 29 -15.05 -18.72 -5.96
CA LEU A 29 -14.10 -17.67 -6.32
C LEU A 29 -13.14 -17.46 -5.15
N PRO A 30 -11.82 -17.58 -5.34
CA PRO A 30 -10.87 -17.19 -4.30
C PRO A 30 -11.02 -15.69 -4.03
N ILE A 31 -10.92 -15.27 -2.76
CA ILE A 31 -11.06 -13.86 -2.37
C ILE A 31 -10.08 -12.96 -3.15
N SER A 32 -8.89 -13.48 -3.48
CA SER A 32 -7.87 -12.79 -4.28
C SER A 32 -8.31 -12.42 -5.71
N LYS A 33 -9.34 -13.06 -6.27
CA LYS A 33 -9.90 -12.70 -7.59
C LYS A 33 -11.02 -11.66 -7.52
N LEU A 34 -11.57 -11.39 -6.33
CA LEU A 34 -12.73 -10.51 -6.15
C LEU A 34 -12.35 -9.09 -5.77
N ILE A 35 -11.28 -8.98 -5.00
CA ILE A 35 -10.63 -7.71 -4.73
C ILE A 35 -9.29 -7.83 -5.43
N ASP A 36 -9.17 -7.27 -6.63
CA ASP A 36 -7.85 -7.03 -7.19
C ASP A 36 -7.20 -5.91 -6.36
N GLN A 37 -6.69 -6.29 -5.18
CA GLN A 37 -6.03 -5.39 -4.24
C GLN A 37 -4.80 -4.73 -4.87
N GLY A 38 -4.34 -5.19 -6.05
CA GLY A 38 -3.31 -4.52 -6.84
C GLY A 38 -3.78 -3.21 -7.47
N ASP A 39 -5.07 -3.12 -7.82
CA ASP A 39 -5.65 -2.01 -8.60
C ASP A 39 -6.53 -1.06 -7.78
N VAL A 40 -6.92 -1.45 -6.56
CA VAL A 40 -7.68 -0.56 -5.66
C VAL A 40 -6.70 0.34 -4.90
N VAL A 41 -6.67 1.62 -5.24
CA VAL A 41 -5.97 2.66 -4.46
C VAL A 41 -6.69 2.86 -3.13
N GLY A 42 -6.31 2.07 -2.12
CA GLY A 42 -6.84 2.18 -0.75
C GLY A 42 -6.00 3.08 0.15
N TYR A 43 -6.60 3.53 1.25
CA TYR A 43 -5.88 4.12 2.37
C TYR A 43 -5.43 3.02 3.34
N LYS A 44 -4.16 3.04 3.74
CA LYS A 44 -3.65 2.17 4.82
C LYS A 44 -2.84 2.97 5.84
N GLY A 45 -3.15 2.75 7.11
CA GLY A 45 -2.41 3.35 8.22
C GLY A 45 -0.97 2.84 8.32
N PHE A 46 0.00 3.72 8.56
CA PHE A 46 1.33 3.28 9.02
C PHE A 46 1.21 2.48 10.31
N GLN A 47 2.12 1.55 10.52
CA GLN A 47 2.30 0.79 11.75
C GLN A 47 3.57 1.26 12.47
N GLU A 48 3.70 0.91 13.75
CA GLU A 48 4.94 1.15 14.49
C GLU A 48 6.11 0.40 13.86
N ASN A 49 7.26 1.05 13.77
CA ASN A 49 8.51 0.54 13.19
C ASN A 49 8.45 0.23 11.68
N ASP A 50 7.46 0.77 10.96
CA ASP A 50 7.42 0.67 9.52
C ASP A 50 8.65 1.30 8.85
N ASP A 51 9.05 0.74 7.72
CA ASP A 51 10.06 1.31 6.83
C ASP A 51 9.40 1.77 5.53
N LEU A 52 9.47 3.08 5.24
CA LEU A 52 8.91 3.64 4.01
C LEU A 52 9.52 3.05 2.73
N ASN A 53 10.69 2.42 2.78
CA ASN A 53 11.28 1.71 1.64
C ASN A 53 10.49 0.46 1.22
N ASN A 54 9.67 -0.11 2.12
CA ASN A 54 8.82 -1.27 1.85
C ASN A 54 7.51 -0.89 1.14
N TYR A 55 7.16 0.39 1.15
CA TYR A 55 5.95 0.92 0.52
C TYR A 55 6.16 1.12 -0.99
N LYS A 56 5.95 0.03 -1.74
CA LYS A 56 6.24 -0.04 -3.18
C LYS A 56 5.01 -0.17 -4.10
N ARG A 57 3.83 -0.34 -3.51
CA ARG A 57 2.58 -0.51 -4.26
C ARG A 57 1.84 0.81 -4.37
N ASN A 58 1.08 0.96 -5.45
CA ASN A 58 0.17 2.09 -5.63
C ASN A 58 -0.78 2.19 -4.43
N GLY A 59 -0.87 3.37 -3.83
CA GLY A 59 -1.67 3.53 -2.62
C GLY A 59 -1.45 4.85 -1.91
N VAL A 60 -2.37 5.14 -1.00
CA VAL A 60 -2.25 6.23 -0.04
C VAL A 60 -2.01 5.62 1.34
N TYR A 61 -0.96 6.05 2.01
CA TYR A 61 -0.60 5.61 3.34
C TYR A 61 -0.53 6.80 4.27
N GLY A 62 -0.73 6.62 5.57
CA GLY A 62 -0.66 7.78 6.47
C GLY A 62 -0.89 7.43 7.92
N HIS A 63 -0.67 8.41 8.79
CA HIS A 63 -1.12 8.34 10.17
C HIS A 63 -1.19 9.74 10.76
N SER A 64 -2.11 9.95 11.70
CA SER A 64 -2.18 11.16 12.52
C SER A 64 -1.46 11.06 13.87
N ASN A 65 -0.95 9.89 14.26
CA ASN A 65 -0.33 9.71 15.57
C ASN A 65 1.18 9.95 15.48
N THR A 66 1.63 11.01 16.15
CA THR A 66 3.05 11.37 16.26
C THR A 66 3.90 10.27 16.89
N SER A 67 3.41 9.52 17.89
CA SER A 67 4.20 8.44 18.52
C SER A 67 4.52 7.33 17.53
N THR A 68 3.53 6.87 16.77
CA THR A 68 3.70 5.87 15.72
C THR A 68 4.67 6.36 14.66
N LEU A 69 4.46 7.56 14.14
CA LEU A 69 5.29 8.14 13.08
C LEU A 69 6.74 8.39 13.49
N ASN A 70 7.01 8.58 14.79
CA ASN A 70 8.38 8.73 15.29
C ASN A 70 9.19 7.43 15.14
N THR A 71 8.51 6.29 15.15
CA THR A 71 9.13 4.97 14.95
C THR A 71 9.31 4.61 13.47
N VAL A 72 8.66 5.35 12.56
CA VAL A 72 8.74 5.08 11.11
C VAL A 72 10.11 5.51 10.57
N THR A 73 10.77 4.60 9.86
CA THR A 73 12.11 4.79 9.28
C THR A 73 12.05 5.14 7.80
N ASN A 74 13.14 5.71 7.27
CA ASN A 74 13.26 6.20 5.89
C ASN A 74 12.19 7.24 5.48
N ARG A 75 11.60 7.93 6.46
CA ARG A 75 10.80 9.14 6.24
C ARG A 75 11.68 10.36 5.94
N PRO A 76 11.13 11.44 5.36
CA PRO A 76 11.83 12.71 5.26
C PRO A 76 12.30 13.20 6.64
N ALA A 77 13.46 13.87 6.67
CA ALA A 77 13.94 14.54 7.88
C ALA A 77 13.00 15.69 8.27
N GLY A 78 12.84 15.91 9.58
CA GLY A 78 11.96 16.94 10.13
C GLY A 78 11.13 16.44 11.31
N THR A 79 10.30 17.35 11.81
CA THR A 79 9.29 17.15 12.85
C THR A 79 8.32 16.06 12.44
N VAL A 80 7.89 15.32 13.45
CA VAL A 80 6.90 14.27 13.29
C VAL A 80 5.55 14.80 13.70
N GLY A 81 4.58 14.65 12.81
CA GLY A 81 3.18 14.99 13.01
C GLY A 81 2.36 14.39 11.87
N GLU A 82 1.09 14.75 11.71
CA GLU A 82 0.19 14.09 10.77
C GLU A 82 0.78 14.03 9.35
N ALA A 83 0.83 12.82 8.79
CA ALA A 83 1.51 12.59 7.53
C ALA A 83 0.77 11.64 6.61
N VAL A 84 0.90 11.89 5.32
CA VAL A 84 0.38 11.08 4.23
C VAL A 84 1.51 10.78 3.25
N LEU A 85 1.61 9.53 2.80
CA LEU A 85 2.49 9.07 1.75
C LEU A 85 1.66 8.60 0.56
N LEU A 86 1.79 9.27 -0.57
CA LEU A 86 1.30 8.77 -1.86
C LEU A 86 2.42 7.98 -2.53
N VAL A 87 2.11 6.74 -2.94
CA VAL A 87 3.03 5.88 -3.67
C VAL A 87 2.47 5.66 -5.07
N LEU A 88 3.28 5.95 -6.08
CA LEU A 88 2.96 5.74 -7.49
C LEU A 88 4.06 4.87 -8.10
N SER A 89 3.70 3.72 -8.63
CA SER A 89 4.58 2.67 -9.11
C SER A 89 4.20 2.34 -10.54
N CYS A 90 5.16 2.46 -11.46
CA CYS A 90 5.00 1.94 -12.83
C CYS A 90 5.62 0.54 -12.97
N SER A 91 6.47 0.12 -12.03
CA SER A 91 6.97 -1.25 -11.89
C SER A 91 7.64 -1.44 -10.53
N ASN A 92 8.02 -2.67 -10.21
CA ASN A 92 8.69 -3.01 -8.94
C ASN A 92 9.99 -2.23 -8.66
N ASN A 93 10.63 -1.66 -9.69
CA ASN A 93 11.93 -0.99 -9.58
C ASN A 93 11.86 0.53 -9.86
N TYR A 94 10.68 1.05 -10.19
CA TYR A 94 10.47 2.45 -10.57
C TYR A 94 9.23 2.99 -9.85
N ILE A 95 9.49 3.71 -8.75
CA ILE A 95 8.47 4.10 -7.78
C ILE A 95 8.70 5.56 -7.41
N SER A 96 7.64 6.34 -7.40
CA SER A 96 7.61 7.69 -6.86
C SER A 96 6.92 7.67 -5.51
N GLN A 97 7.55 8.29 -4.51
CA GLN A 97 6.95 8.53 -3.22
C GLN A 97 6.83 10.02 -2.97
N ILE A 98 5.62 10.48 -2.62
CA ILE A 98 5.32 11.86 -2.25
C ILE A 98 4.83 11.84 -0.81
N TYR A 99 5.59 12.46 0.08
CA TYR A 99 5.31 12.54 1.51
C TYR A 99 4.81 13.94 1.85
N PHE A 100 3.58 14.03 2.31
CA PHE A 100 2.95 15.23 2.83
C PHE A 100 3.09 15.22 4.35
N ASN A 101 3.85 16.18 4.88
CA ASN A 101 3.88 16.47 6.30
C ASN A 101 2.91 17.63 6.54
N ILE A 102 1.74 17.32 7.09
CA ILE A 102 0.65 18.28 7.28
C ILE A 102 1.03 19.27 8.38
N THR A 103 1.63 18.80 9.47
CA THR A 103 2.05 19.63 10.60
C THR A 103 3.12 20.64 10.22
N GLU A 104 4.12 20.24 9.42
CA GLU A 104 5.16 21.14 8.92
C GLU A 104 4.74 21.94 7.69
N ASN A 105 3.52 21.73 7.18
CA ASN A 105 3.05 22.27 5.92
C ASN A 105 4.08 22.10 4.79
N SER A 106 4.52 20.86 4.57
CA SER A 106 5.56 20.60 3.59
C SER A 106 5.37 19.31 2.82
N ILE A 107 5.96 19.27 1.63
CA ILE A 107 5.92 18.14 0.72
C ILE A 107 7.35 17.70 0.45
N SER A 108 7.62 16.41 0.52
CA SER A 108 8.90 15.82 0.13
C SER A 108 8.67 14.73 -0.91
N VAL A 109 9.57 14.64 -1.89
CA VAL A 109 9.49 13.65 -2.97
C VAL A 109 10.78 12.86 -3.03
N ARG A 110 10.67 11.56 -3.31
CA ARG A 110 11.81 10.71 -3.69
C ARG A 110 11.39 9.66 -4.69
N PHE A 111 12.38 9.00 -5.27
CA PHE A 111 12.18 7.95 -6.26
C PHE A 111 12.95 6.69 -5.89
N LEU A 112 12.39 5.52 -6.19
CA LEU A 112 13.14 4.29 -6.39
C LEU A 112 13.50 4.22 -7.87
N ASN A 113 14.79 4.11 -8.18
CA ASN A 113 15.29 3.89 -9.52
C ASN A 113 16.27 2.71 -9.48
N TYR A 114 15.93 1.63 -10.18
CA TYR A 114 16.78 0.44 -10.28
C TYR A 114 17.23 -0.10 -8.91
N ASN A 115 16.26 -0.29 -8.00
CA ASN A 115 16.46 -0.74 -6.61
C ASN A 115 17.23 0.21 -5.68
N LEU A 116 17.53 1.43 -6.12
CA LEU A 116 18.18 2.44 -5.30
C LEU A 116 17.19 3.56 -4.99
N TRP A 117 16.96 3.83 -3.70
CA TRP A 117 16.18 4.96 -3.25
C TRP A 117 17.02 6.23 -3.34
N THR A 118 16.50 7.27 -4.02
CA THR A 118 17.07 8.60 -3.93
C THR A 118 16.83 9.18 -2.54
N SER A 119 17.66 10.14 -2.14
CA SER A 119 17.36 10.97 -0.98
C SER A 119 16.03 11.72 -1.17
N TRP A 120 15.35 12.01 -0.06
CA TRP A 120 14.19 12.90 -0.06
C TRP A 120 14.58 14.32 -0.48
N ARG A 121 13.76 14.92 -1.34
CA ARG A 121 13.85 16.33 -1.73
C ARG A 121 12.59 17.06 -1.25
N LYS A 122 12.76 18.04 -0.37
CA LYS A 122 11.67 18.89 0.14
C LYS A 122 11.30 19.94 -0.92
N ILE A 123 10.03 20.03 -1.26
CA ILE A 123 9.45 21.09 -2.10
C ILE A 123 9.05 22.23 -1.16
N SER A 124 9.68 23.38 -1.34
CA SER A 124 9.29 24.61 -0.67
C SER A 124 8.42 25.43 -1.60
N PHE A 125 7.20 25.73 -1.18
CA PHE A 125 6.41 26.78 -1.82
C PHE A 125 6.97 28.11 -1.36
N ILE A 126 7.61 28.85 -2.26
CA ILE A 126 8.06 30.21 -1.98
C ILE A 126 6.78 31.07 -1.97
N SER A 127 6.54 31.77 -0.86
CA SER A 127 5.45 32.74 -0.71
C SER A 127 5.76 34.03 -1.46
#